data_AF-A0A8D0APS4-F1
#
_entry.id   AF-A0A8D0APS4-F1
#
_cell.length_a   1.000
_cell.length_b   1.000
_cell.length_c   1.000
_cell.angle_alpha   90.00
_cell.angle_beta   90.00
_cell.angle_gamma   90.00
#
_symmetry.space_group_name_H-M   'P 1'
#
loop_
_entity.id
_entity.type
_entity.pdbx_description
1 polymer ?
#
loop_
_entity_poly.entity_id
_entity_poly.type
_entity_poly.pdbx_seq_one_letter_code
_entity_poly.pdbx_strand_id
1 'polypeptide(L)'
;MSTRVAPPDKTTVAKKLRNSELTAKYRAEQYPNDYYESGQQLFCKFCQHTVDWTLKDTFNDHLKSKAHLKNKAKSTAGKSLQVTIEATTKSIDARREFVEDFVAMCAEADIPLEKMKRIRPFLVKHCKQGGALPENASSLRQTHLPRVFDQHMQKVLCNSLKCVKYDVNNKQ
;
A
#
# COMPACT_ATOMS: atom_id res chain seq x y z
N MET A 1 -39.75 -46.55 11.15
CA MET A 1 -38.67 -46.25 12.11
C MET A 1 -38.14 -44.84 11.81
N SER A 2 -38.66 -43.83 12.50
CA SER A 2 -38.19 -42.44 12.41
C SER A 2 -37.93 -41.95 13.83
N THR A 3 -36.67 -41.92 14.23
CA THR A 3 -36.23 -41.31 15.49
C THR A 3 -35.96 -39.83 15.24
N ARG A 4 -36.80 -38.97 15.82
CA ARG A 4 -36.56 -37.52 15.89
C ARG A 4 -35.43 -37.29 16.88
N VAL A 5 -34.32 -36.72 16.42
CA VAL A 5 -33.25 -36.23 17.29
C VAL A 5 -33.70 -34.89 17.87
N ALA A 6 -33.80 -34.81 19.20
CA ALA A 6 -34.12 -33.58 19.92
C ALA A 6 -32.96 -32.58 19.85
N PRO A 7 -33.21 -31.26 19.74
CA PRO A 7 -32.17 -30.24 19.75
C PRO A 7 -31.57 -30.08 21.17
N PRO A 8 -30.26 -29.81 21.30
CA PRO A 8 -29.62 -29.60 22.59
C PRO A 8 -30.04 -28.28 23.22
N ASP A 9 -30.47 -28.38 24.48
CA ASP A 9 -30.89 -27.32 25.40
C ASP A 9 -29.78 -26.28 25.63
N LYS A 10 -30.06 -25.03 25.28
CA LYS A 10 -29.19 -23.86 25.54
C LYS A 10 -29.62 -23.21 26.85
N THR A 11 -29.29 -23.83 27.98
CA THR A 11 -29.42 -23.17 29.28
C THR A 11 -28.19 -23.43 30.15
N THR A 12 -27.06 -22.80 29.83
CA THR A 12 -25.93 -22.69 30.77
C THR A 12 -26.05 -21.38 31.53
N VAL A 13 -26.65 -21.47 32.72
CA VAL A 13 -26.61 -20.45 33.76
C VAL A 13 -25.14 -20.19 34.12
N ALA A 14 -24.67 -18.95 33.94
CA ALA A 14 -23.31 -18.56 34.27
C ALA A 14 -23.07 -18.67 35.79
N LYS A 15 -22.42 -19.75 36.22
CA LYS A 15 -21.95 -19.89 37.60
C LYS A 15 -20.80 -18.91 37.84
N LYS A 16 -20.95 -18.02 38.82
CA LYS A 16 -19.89 -17.09 39.24
C LYS A 16 -18.79 -17.88 39.96
N LEU A 17 -17.74 -18.25 39.23
CA LEU A 17 -16.56 -18.94 39.79
C LEU A 17 -15.87 -18.06 40.84
N ARG A 18 -15.31 -18.71 41.87
CA ARG A 18 -14.48 -18.05 42.89
C ARG A 18 -13.14 -17.65 42.26
N ASN A 19 -12.53 -16.57 42.75
CA ASN A 19 -11.25 -16.05 42.22
C ASN A 19 -10.12 -17.10 42.18
N SER A 20 -10.16 -18.12 43.04
CA SER A 20 -9.19 -19.22 43.10
C SER A 20 -9.33 -20.27 41.98
N GLU A 21 -10.46 -20.29 41.27
CA GLU A 21 -10.77 -21.23 40.17
C GLU A 21 -10.77 -20.53 38.79
N LEU A 22 -10.58 -19.21 38.79
CA LEU A 22 -10.50 -18.41 37.57
C LEU A 22 -9.17 -18.69 36.87
N THR A 23 -9.23 -18.96 35.57
CA THR A 23 -8.07 -19.21 34.73
C THR A 23 -7.96 -18.15 33.63
N ALA A 24 -6.74 -17.92 33.12
CA ALA A 24 -6.52 -17.10 31.93
C ALA A 24 -7.40 -17.57 30.75
N LYS A 25 -7.56 -18.89 30.60
CA LYS A 25 -8.40 -19.49 29.56
C LYS A 25 -9.87 -19.07 29.67
N TYR A 26 -10.43 -19.14 30.87
CA TYR A 26 -11.81 -18.67 31.11
C TYR A 26 -11.97 -17.20 30.72
N ARG A 27 -11.00 -16.33 31.03
CA ARG A 27 -11.04 -14.91 30.66
C ARG A 27 -10.93 -14.70 29.15
N ALA A 28 -10.09 -15.46 28.46
CA ALA A 28 -10.00 -15.41 27.00
C ALA A 28 -11.32 -15.80 26.33
N GLU A 29 -12.02 -16.80 26.87
CA GLU A 29 -13.34 -17.24 26.40
C GLU A 29 -14.43 -16.16 26.61
N GLN A 30 -14.33 -15.33 27.66
CA GLN A 30 -15.26 -14.21 27.87
C GLN A 30 -15.08 -13.08 26.85
N TYR A 31 -13.87 -12.94 26.28
CA TYR A 31 -13.51 -11.85 25.37
C TYR A 31 -12.72 -12.38 24.16
N PRO A 32 -13.35 -13.25 23.34
CA PRO A 32 -12.66 -13.98 22.29
C PRO A 32 -12.12 -13.09 21.17
N ASN A 33 -12.60 -11.85 21.05
CA ASN A 33 -12.14 -10.91 20.03
C ASN A 33 -10.89 -10.13 20.44
N ASP A 34 -10.61 -10.01 21.73
CA ASP A 34 -9.58 -9.11 22.26
C ASP A 34 -8.44 -9.88 22.93
N TYR A 35 -8.72 -11.05 23.51
CA TYR A 35 -7.75 -11.86 24.24
C TYR A 35 -7.61 -13.28 23.69
N TYR A 36 -6.45 -13.88 23.97
CA TYR A 36 -6.20 -15.31 23.84
C TYR A 36 -5.33 -15.78 25.02
N GLU A 37 -5.40 -17.05 25.34
CA GLU A 37 -4.57 -17.66 26.38
C GLU A 37 -3.39 -18.39 25.73
N SER A 38 -2.22 -18.27 26.36
CA SER A 38 -1.04 -19.07 26.03
C SER A 38 -0.21 -19.25 27.29
N GLY A 39 0.10 -20.49 27.66
CA GLY A 39 0.97 -20.79 28.81
C GLY A 39 0.46 -20.23 30.14
N GLN A 40 -0.85 -20.30 30.39
CA GLN A 40 -1.54 -19.78 31.58
C GLN A 40 -1.51 -18.24 31.70
N GLN A 41 -1.11 -17.54 30.64
CA GLN A 41 -1.10 -16.08 30.57
C GLN A 41 -2.17 -15.58 29.60
N LEU A 42 -2.75 -14.43 29.91
CA LEU A 42 -3.72 -13.77 29.04
C LEU A 42 -3.00 -12.75 28.15
N PHE A 43 -3.05 -12.93 26.84
CA PHE A 43 -2.43 -12.03 25.87
C PHE A 43 -3.47 -11.21 25.14
N CYS A 44 -3.19 -9.92 24.97
CA CYS A 44 -4.00 -9.07 24.08
C CYS A 44 -3.60 -9.29 22.62
N LYS A 45 -4.59 -9.53 21.75
CA LYS A 45 -4.39 -9.70 20.30
C LYS A 45 -3.84 -8.44 19.62
N PHE A 46 -4.17 -7.26 20.14
CA PHE A 46 -3.81 -5.98 19.52
C PHE A 46 -2.54 -5.38 20.10
N CYS A 47 -2.29 -5.59 21.39
CA CYS A 47 -1.14 -5.01 22.09
C CYS A 47 0.05 -5.97 22.20
N GLN A 48 -0.16 -7.27 21.91
CA GLN A 48 0.89 -8.30 21.87
C GLN A 48 1.72 -8.43 23.17
N HIS A 49 1.10 -8.12 24.30
CA HIS A 49 1.70 -8.29 25.62
C HIS A 49 0.73 -8.98 26.57
N THR A 50 1.29 -9.54 27.63
CA THR A 50 0.55 -10.16 28.73
C THR A 50 -0.26 -9.11 29.48
N VAL A 51 -1.48 -9.46 29.87
CA VAL A 51 -2.38 -8.64 30.69
C VAL A 51 -2.69 -9.43 31.95
N ASP A 52 -2.60 -8.78 33.11
CA ASP A 52 -3.01 -9.38 34.37
C ASP A 52 -4.52 -9.63 34.35
N TRP A 53 -4.88 -10.90 34.44
CA TRP A 53 -6.24 -11.41 34.31
C TRP A 53 -6.90 -11.70 35.68
N THR A 54 -6.11 -11.67 36.76
CA THR A 54 -6.54 -12.00 38.12
C THR A 54 -7.56 -10.99 38.64
N LEU A 55 -7.34 -9.70 38.33
CA LEU A 55 -8.22 -8.59 38.69
C LEU A 55 -9.08 -8.20 37.50
N LYS A 56 -10.41 -8.19 37.73
CA LYS A 56 -11.38 -7.87 36.68
C LYS A 56 -11.20 -6.47 36.10
N ASP A 57 -10.85 -5.51 36.95
CA ASP A 57 -10.72 -4.12 36.55
C ASP A 57 -9.47 -3.90 35.71
N THR A 58 -8.35 -4.54 36.06
CA THR A 58 -7.08 -4.42 35.34
C THR A 58 -7.19 -4.78 33.86
N PHE A 59 -7.78 -5.94 33.52
CA PHE A 59 -7.94 -6.30 32.11
C PHE A 59 -9.06 -5.51 31.42
N ASN A 60 -10.11 -5.07 32.14
CA ASN A 60 -11.11 -4.19 31.52
C ASN A 60 -10.56 -2.79 31.22
N ASP A 61 -9.70 -2.25 32.09
CA ASP A 61 -9.03 -0.96 31.89
C ASP A 61 -8.03 -1.03 30.74
N HIS A 62 -7.38 -2.18 30.55
CA HIS A 62 -6.58 -2.43 29.35
C HIS A 62 -7.38 -2.20 28.06
N LEU A 63 -8.60 -2.74 27.95
CA LEU A 63 -9.46 -2.59 26.76
C LEU A 63 -9.86 -1.12 26.52
N LYS A 64 -10.00 -0.33 27.59
CA LYS A 64 -10.34 1.10 27.53
C LYS A 64 -9.11 1.99 27.30
N SER A 65 -7.90 1.45 27.40
CA SER A 65 -6.67 2.22 27.26
C SER A 65 -6.54 2.83 25.86
N LYS A 66 -6.03 4.06 25.79
CA LYS A 66 -5.78 4.75 24.50
C LYS A 66 -4.88 3.94 23.57
N ALA A 67 -3.91 3.21 24.13
CA ALA A 67 -3.01 2.34 23.39
C ALA A 67 -3.75 1.18 22.72
N HIS A 68 -4.62 0.48 23.46
CA HIS A 68 -5.42 -0.60 22.91
C HIS A 68 -6.34 -0.11 21.80
N LEU A 69 -7.08 0.97 22.02
CA LEU A 69 -8.00 1.53 21.00
C LEU A 69 -7.27 1.92 19.71
N LYS A 70 -6.08 2.54 19.82
CA LYS A 70 -5.24 2.90 18.68
C LYS A 70 -4.76 1.65 17.92
N ASN A 71 -4.30 0.62 18.63
CA ASN A 71 -3.80 -0.61 18.01
C ASN A 71 -4.92 -1.44 17.38
N LYS A 72 -6.10 -1.48 18.02
CA LYS A 72 -7.30 -2.13 17.50
C LYS A 72 -7.75 -1.48 16.19
N ALA A 73 -7.81 -0.15 16.14
CA ALA A 73 -8.16 0.60 14.92
C ALA A 73 -7.17 0.33 13.77
N LYS A 74 -5.86 0.28 14.06
CA LYS A 74 -4.83 -0.07 13.06
C LYS A 74 -4.98 -1.50 12.55
N SER A 75 -5.24 -2.45 13.44
CA SER A 75 -5.43 -3.86 13.09
C SER A 75 -6.68 -4.09 12.25
N THR A 76 -7.78 -3.39 12.53
CA THR A 76 -9.02 -3.49 11.75
C THR A 76 -8.88 -2.80 10.40
N ALA A 77 -8.18 -1.66 10.32
CA ALA A 77 -7.92 -0.97 9.05
C ALA A 77 -6.92 -1.72 8.16
N GLY A 78 -5.93 -2.41 8.73
CA GLY A 78 -4.93 -3.19 8.00
C GLY A 78 -5.44 -4.50 7.39
N LYS A 79 -6.63 -4.98 7.77
CA LYS A 79 -7.22 -6.21 7.22
C LYS A 79 -7.75 -6.06 5.79
N SER A 80 -7.87 -4.85 5.26
CA SER A 80 -8.24 -4.65 3.83
C SER A 80 -7.06 -4.75 2.87
N LEU A 81 -5.84 -5.02 3.36
CA LEU A 81 -4.64 -5.15 2.54
C LEU A 81 -3.93 -6.49 2.82
N GLN A 82 -4.68 -7.59 2.79
CA GLN A 82 -4.07 -8.92 2.76
C GLN A 82 -3.57 -9.18 1.33
N VAL A 83 -2.45 -8.55 0.95
CA VAL A 83 -1.77 -8.85 -0.32
C VAL A 83 -1.06 -10.18 -0.14
N THR A 84 -1.57 -11.23 -0.78
CA THR A 84 -0.98 -12.57 -0.78
C THR A 84 0.40 -12.53 -1.43
N ILE A 85 1.36 -13.33 -0.95
CA ILE A 85 2.72 -13.47 -1.51
C ILE A 85 2.67 -13.75 -3.04
N GLU A 86 1.67 -14.50 -3.49
CA GLU A 86 1.40 -14.76 -4.91
C GLU A 86 1.05 -13.50 -5.72
N ALA A 87 0.31 -12.56 -5.13
CA ALA A 87 -0.02 -11.31 -5.80
C ALA A 87 1.21 -10.39 -5.91
N THR A 88 2.07 -10.39 -4.88
CA THR A 88 3.34 -9.65 -4.92
C THR A 88 4.32 -10.24 -5.93
N THR A 89 4.49 -11.57 -5.97
CA THR A 89 5.39 -12.24 -6.94
C THR A 89 4.93 -12.03 -8.37
N LYS A 90 3.63 -12.22 -8.67
CA LYS A 90 3.04 -11.89 -9.97
C LYS A 90 3.29 -10.44 -10.39
N SER A 91 3.19 -9.48 -9.46
CA SER A 91 3.48 -8.07 -9.75
C SER A 91 4.96 -7.80 -10.02
N ILE A 92 5.87 -8.58 -9.43
CA ILE A 92 7.31 -8.45 -9.66
C ILE A 92 7.67 -9.04 -11.02
N ASP A 93 7.14 -10.22 -11.35
CA ASP A 93 7.39 -10.88 -12.63
C ASP A 93 6.82 -10.07 -13.80
N ALA A 94 5.59 -9.56 -13.70
CA ALA A 94 5.02 -8.70 -14.73
C ALA A 94 5.82 -7.40 -14.96
N ARG A 95 6.42 -6.84 -13.89
CA ARG A 95 7.34 -5.70 -14.03
C ARG A 95 8.65 -6.10 -14.68
N ARG A 96 9.18 -7.30 -14.40
CA ARG A 96 10.42 -7.79 -15.00
C ARG A 96 10.22 -8.00 -16.50
N GLU A 97 9.17 -8.72 -16.88
CA GLU A 97 8.76 -8.96 -18.27
C GLU A 97 8.61 -7.64 -19.03
N PHE A 98 7.88 -6.67 -18.47
CA PHE A 98 7.77 -5.34 -19.09
C PHE A 98 9.12 -4.65 -19.32
N VAL A 99 10.06 -4.74 -18.37
CA VAL A 99 11.39 -4.13 -18.51
C VAL A 99 12.20 -4.84 -19.59
N GLU A 100 12.14 -6.17 -19.66
CA GLU A 100 12.83 -6.97 -20.66
C GLU A 100 12.29 -6.68 -22.07
N ASP A 101 10.97 -6.71 -22.26
CA ASP A 101 10.31 -6.37 -23.53
C ASP A 101 10.62 -4.94 -23.97
N PHE A 102 10.64 -4.00 -23.02
CA PHE A 102 10.98 -2.61 -23.31
C PHE A 102 12.43 -2.46 -23.79
N VAL A 103 13.37 -3.16 -23.15
CA VAL A 103 14.79 -3.14 -23.57
C VAL A 103 14.96 -3.81 -24.93
N ALA A 104 14.27 -4.93 -25.19
CA ALA A 104 14.28 -5.60 -26.48
C ALA A 104 13.77 -4.68 -27.59
N MET A 105 12.62 -4.03 -27.40
CA MET A 105 12.07 -3.05 -28.34
C MET A 105 13.06 -1.90 -28.61
N CYS A 106 13.74 -1.39 -27.58
CA CYS A 106 14.75 -0.35 -27.77
C CYS A 106 15.94 -0.84 -28.58
N ALA A 107 16.39 -2.08 -28.37
CA ALA A 107 17.48 -2.69 -29.14
C ALA A 107 17.08 -2.90 -30.60
N GLU A 108 15.88 -3.41 -30.86
CA GLU A 108 15.35 -3.63 -32.22
C GLU A 108 15.16 -2.34 -33.00
N ALA A 109 14.78 -1.25 -32.32
CA ALA A 109 14.56 0.05 -32.92
C ALA A 109 15.80 0.96 -32.93
N ASP A 110 16.98 0.44 -32.55
CA ASP A 110 18.24 1.19 -32.41
C ASP A 110 18.09 2.45 -31.52
N ILE A 111 17.30 2.37 -30.45
CA ILE A 111 17.04 3.47 -29.51
C ILE A 111 18.02 3.39 -28.34
N PRO A 112 18.93 4.36 -28.17
CA PRO A 112 19.89 4.34 -27.06
C PRO A 112 19.21 4.49 -25.70
N LEU A 113 19.56 3.61 -24.75
CA LEU A 113 18.96 3.58 -23.42
C LEU A 113 19.26 4.85 -22.58
N GLU A 114 20.31 5.60 -22.92
CA GLU A 114 20.64 6.87 -22.26
C GLU A 114 19.56 7.94 -22.47
N LYS A 115 18.80 7.84 -23.59
CA LYS A 115 17.72 8.78 -23.93
C LYS A 115 16.47 8.57 -23.07
N MET A 116 16.37 7.46 -22.34
CA MET A 116 15.20 7.14 -21.49
C MET A 116 14.93 8.19 -20.43
N LYS A 117 15.95 8.90 -19.94
CA LYS A 117 15.80 10.03 -19.00
C LYS A 117 14.89 11.14 -19.54
N ARG A 118 14.82 11.31 -20.87
CA ARG A 118 13.95 12.29 -21.55
C ARG A 118 12.60 11.70 -21.96
N ILE A 119 12.55 10.41 -22.31
CA ILE A 119 11.34 9.71 -22.73
C ILE A 119 10.40 9.42 -21.55
N ARG A 120 10.93 8.96 -20.41
CA ARG A 120 10.12 8.55 -19.25
C ARG A 120 9.16 9.63 -18.74
N PRO A 121 9.57 10.90 -18.55
CA PRO A 121 8.64 11.96 -18.12
C PRO A 121 7.49 12.20 -19.10
N PHE A 122 7.73 12.04 -20.41
CA PHE A 122 6.69 12.18 -21.43
C PHE A 122 5.64 11.06 -21.31
N LEU A 123 6.07 9.80 -21.23
CA LEU A 123 5.17 8.65 -21.09
C LEU A 123 4.34 8.74 -19.81
N VAL A 124 4.96 9.10 -18.68
CA VAL A 124 4.24 9.29 -17.40
C VAL A 124 3.18 10.39 -17.52
N LYS A 125 3.49 11.48 -18.23
CA LYS A 125 2.57 12.61 -18.39
C LYS A 125 1.41 12.31 -19.33
N HIS A 126 1.66 11.59 -20.42
CA HIS A 126 0.72 11.50 -21.55
C HIS A 126 0.17 10.09 -21.82
N CYS A 127 0.85 9.01 -21.41
CA CYS A 127 0.50 7.64 -21.77
C CYS A 127 -0.07 6.83 -20.59
N LYS A 128 -1.11 7.35 -19.91
CA LYS A 128 -1.77 6.66 -18.78
C LYS A 128 -2.57 5.41 -19.21
N GLN A 129 -2.87 5.26 -20.50
CA GLN A 129 -3.72 4.21 -21.07
C GLN A 129 -3.02 3.48 -22.25
N GLY A 130 -1.71 3.67 -22.45
CA GLY A 130 -0.91 2.97 -23.47
C GLY A 130 -1.17 3.33 -24.94
N GLY A 131 -2.37 3.75 -25.34
CA GLY A 131 -2.76 3.95 -26.75
C GLY A 131 -2.53 5.33 -27.36
N ALA A 132 -1.76 6.20 -26.71
CA ALA A 132 -1.60 7.61 -27.15
C ALA A 132 -0.35 7.88 -28.01
N LEU A 133 0.37 6.83 -28.43
CA LEU A 133 1.55 7.00 -29.26
C LEU A 133 1.16 7.17 -30.74
N PRO A 134 1.61 8.24 -31.40
CA PRO A 134 1.28 8.45 -32.80
C PRO A 134 1.96 7.43 -33.72
N GLU A 135 1.18 6.85 -34.63
CA GLU A 135 1.63 5.77 -35.53
C GLU A 135 2.24 6.32 -36.84
N ASN A 136 1.77 7.47 -37.31
CA ASN A 136 2.14 7.99 -38.63
C ASN A 136 3.37 8.90 -38.59
N ALA A 137 4.51 8.37 -39.05
CA ALA A 137 5.78 9.11 -39.10
C ALA A 137 5.76 10.35 -40.02
N SER A 138 5.01 10.31 -41.13
CA SER A 138 4.95 11.41 -42.09
C SER A 138 4.24 12.64 -41.51
N SER A 139 3.10 12.43 -40.83
CA SER A 139 2.37 13.49 -40.13
C SER A 139 3.23 14.13 -39.02
N LEU A 140 3.96 13.29 -38.27
CA LEU A 140 4.88 13.77 -37.23
C LEU A 140 5.98 14.68 -37.79
N ARG A 141 6.60 14.28 -38.91
CA ARG A 141 7.68 15.08 -39.54
C ARG A 141 7.16 16.36 -40.18
N GLN A 142 6.01 16.34 -40.82
CA GLN A 142 5.52 17.48 -41.61
C GLN A 142 4.82 18.52 -40.75
N THR A 143 4.03 18.09 -39.76
CA THR A 143 3.16 19.01 -39.01
C THR A 143 3.70 19.33 -37.63
N HIS A 144 4.22 18.32 -36.91
CA HIS A 144 4.55 18.48 -35.50
C HIS A 144 6.01 18.88 -35.28
N LEU A 145 6.94 18.29 -36.03
CA LEU A 145 8.37 18.55 -35.87
C LEU A 145 8.74 20.02 -36.11
N PRO A 146 8.28 20.72 -37.18
CA PRO A 146 8.65 22.12 -37.40
C PRO A 146 8.17 23.01 -36.25
N ARG A 147 6.91 22.81 -35.82
CA ARG A 147 6.32 23.58 -34.73
C ARG A 147 7.06 23.40 -33.41
N VAL A 148 7.47 22.18 -33.06
CA VAL A 148 8.22 21.91 -31.83
C VAL A 148 9.64 22.50 -31.92
N PHE A 149 10.27 22.40 -33.10
CA PHE A 149 11.58 23.00 -33.35
C PHE A 149 11.53 24.52 -33.16
N ASP A 150 10.56 25.21 -33.75
CA ASP A 150 10.40 26.66 -33.63
C ASP A 150 10.18 27.08 -32.18
N GLN A 151 9.34 26.36 -31.44
CA GLN A 151 9.13 26.62 -30.01
C GLN A 151 10.39 26.42 -29.17
N HIS A 152 11.20 25.41 -29.51
CA HIS A 152 12.47 25.18 -28.86
C HIS A 152 13.44 26.32 -29.15
N MET A 153 13.60 26.69 -30.43
CA MET A 153 14.46 27.78 -30.86
C MET A 153 14.07 29.12 -30.24
N GLN A 154 12.77 29.42 -30.18
CA GLN A 154 12.28 30.62 -29.49
C GLN A 154 12.64 30.63 -28.00
N LYS A 155 12.55 29.49 -27.30
CA LYS A 155 12.96 29.41 -25.89
C LYS A 155 14.46 29.61 -25.72
N VAL A 156 15.27 29.01 -26.59
CA VAL A 156 16.73 29.17 -26.58
C VAL A 156 17.09 30.65 -26.83
N LEU A 157 16.53 31.26 -27.87
CA LEU A 157 16.76 32.66 -28.21
C LEU A 157 16.27 33.61 -27.11
N CYS A 158 15.08 33.37 -26.56
CA CYS A 158 14.53 34.17 -25.45
C CYS A 158 15.40 34.05 -24.19
N ASN A 159 15.94 32.87 -23.91
CA ASN A 159 16.84 32.65 -22.79
C ASN A 159 18.21 33.33 -23.04
N SER A 160 18.78 33.24 -24.24
CA SER A 160 20.00 33.98 -24.60
C SER A 160 19.83 35.49 -24.52
N LEU A 161 18.72 36.05 -25.01
CA LEU A 161 18.44 37.49 -24.91
C LEU A 161 18.20 37.96 -23.47
N LYS A 162 17.69 37.09 -22.59
CA LYS A 162 17.58 37.37 -21.15
C LYS A 162 18.95 37.36 -20.47
N CYS A 163 19.89 36.51 -20.90
CA CYS A 163 21.28 36.54 -20.43
C CYS A 163 22.01 37.82 -20.87
N VAL A 164 21.85 38.26 -22.12
CA VAL A 164 22.47 39.52 -22.61
C VAL A 164 21.96 40.76 -21.86
N LYS A 165 20.72 40.74 -21.34
CA LYS A 165 20.18 41.84 -20.52
C LYS A 165 20.66 41.83 -19.06
N TYR A 166 21.33 40.77 -18.60
CA TYR A 166 21.79 40.64 -17.22
C TYR A 166 23.24 41.09 -16.99
N ASP A 167 23.97 41.46 -18.04
CA ASP A 167 25.39 41.88 -17.97
C ASP A 167 25.62 43.40 -18.11
N VAL A 168 24.59 44.25 -17.98
CA VAL A 168 24.73 45.73 -18.13
C VAL A 168 24.80 46.48 -16.79
N ASN A 169 24.61 45.83 -15.63
CA ASN A 169 24.65 46.52 -14.31
C ASN A 169 25.63 45.91 -13.30
N ASN A 170 26.87 45.63 -13.72
CA ASN A 170 27.95 45.45 -12.76
C ASN A 170 29.29 45.99 -13.30
N LYS A 171 29.42 47.32 -13.35
CA LYS A 171 30.72 47.98 -13.31
C LYS A 171 30.65 49.26 -12.48
N GLN A 172 31.48 49.23 -11.44
CA GLN A 172 31.97 50.28 -10.53
C GLN A 172 31.01 50.86 -9.50
#